data_AF-A0A2S1XPZ0-F1
#
_entry.id   AF-A0A2S1XPZ0-F1
#
_cell.length_a   1.000
_cell.length_b   1.000
_cell.length_c   1.000
_cell.angle_alpha   90.00
_cell.angle_beta   90.00
_cell.angle_gamma   90.00
#
_symmetry.space_group_name_H-M   'P 1'
#
loop_
_entity.id
_entity.type
_entity.pdbx_description
1 polymer ?
#
loop_
_entity_poly.entity_id
_entity_poly.type
_entity_poly.pdbx_seq_one_letter_code
_entity_poly.pdbx_strand_id
1 'polypeptide(L)'
;MTGKRKRYSAEFKAKVALEAIRGELTVSQLVAKHGVHQTLINAWKKQAIEGMAGVFSDKAEVAEASHQGEVEKLHAMIGQLVVERDFFAQGLRSMSVDRRRELIEPEHPQLSITRQCELVSISRSSYYGPAKGEPAANLELMRLIDEQFLETPWYGSRQMTRHLRRHGHEINRKRVRRLMPRMGLQAVYQRPKTTMRHPEHKIWPYLLRDLSIDRPDQVWCSDITYLPMRRGFLYLVAVMDWASRRVLAWRLSNTMDVEFCIEAVEEAMARHGRPDIFNTDQGSQFTSPRFTGLLTAAGIRVSMDGRGRWMDNVFIERLWRSMKYECVYLHAFETGSEARAGIGRWIDYYNADRPHSALGGKTPDEAYQGTSDRIRLAA
;
A
#
# COMPACT_ATOMS: atom_id res chain seq x y z
N MET A 1 11.96 29.60 60.94
CA MET A 1 13.32 30.15 61.10
C MET A 1 14.17 29.72 59.91
N THR A 2 14.29 30.59 58.90
CA THR A 2 15.11 30.35 57.70
C THR A 2 16.58 30.49 58.06
N GLY A 3 17.23 29.36 58.41
CA GLY A 3 18.65 29.33 58.74
C GLY A 3 19.49 29.84 57.57
N LYS A 4 20.21 30.96 57.77
CA LYS A 4 21.20 31.47 56.81
C LYS A 4 22.13 30.32 56.39
N ARG A 5 22.08 29.94 55.10
CA ARG A 5 23.01 28.96 54.51
C ARG A 5 24.44 29.45 54.78
N LYS A 6 25.21 28.72 55.59
CA LYS A 6 26.64 29.03 55.81
C LYS A 6 27.36 28.98 54.46
N ARG A 7 27.87 30.14 54.02
CA ARG A 7 28.74 30.24 52.84
C ARG A 7 30.18 30.05 53.30
N TYR A 8 30.87 29.09 52.69
CA TYR A 8 32.29 28.82 52.90
C TYR A 8 33.10 29.45 51.76
N SER A 9 34.24 30.06 52.05
CA SER A 9 35.14 30.63 51.03
C SER A 9 35.74 29.54 50.14
N ALA A 10 36.17 29.89 48.93
CA ALA A 10 36.79 28.95 48.00
C ALA A 10 38.07 28.34 48.59
N GLU A 11 38.91 29.15 49.24
CA GLU A 11 40.12 28.71 49.93
C GLU A 11 39.82 27.70 51.05
N PHE A 12 38.78 27.95 51.85
CA PHE A 12 38.39 27.03 52.91
C PHE A 12 37.91 25.69 52.35
N LYS A 13 37.11 25.71 51.29
CA LYS A 13 36.67 24.48 50.60
C LYS A 13 37.85 23.69 50.03
N ALA A 14 38.81 24.36 49.40
CA ALA A 14 40.00 23.74 48.84
C ALA A 14 40.88 23.10 49.93
N LYS A 15 41.07 23.78 51.06
CA LYS A 15 41.80 23.24 52.21
C LYS A 15 41.17 21.97 52.76
N VAL A 16 39.85 21.99 53.00
CA VAL A 16 39.11 20.82 53.51
C VAL A 16 39.10 19.67 52.50
N ALA A 17 38.98 19.96 51.20
CA ALA A 17 39.07 18.96 50.14
C ALA A 17 40.46 18.30 50.09
N LEU A 18 41.54 19.08 50.21
CA LEU A 18 42.91 18.56 50.23
C LEU A 18 43.18 17.67 51.45
N GLU A 19 42.74 18.07 52.65
CA GLU A 19 42.84 17.22 53.84
C GLU A 19 42.06 15.90 53.67
N ALA A 20 40.88 15.96 53.05
CA ALA A 20 40.08 14.77 52.75
C ALA A 20 40.68 13.88 51.64
N ILE A 21 41.48 14.43 50.73
CA ILE A 21 42.21 13.68 49.70
C ILE A 21 43.43 12.98 50.31
N ARG A 22 44.18 13.66 51.21
CA ARG A 22 45.34 13.07 51.90
C ARG A 22 44.99 11.84 52.72
N GLY A 23 43.80 11.80 53.31
CA GLY A 23 43.27 10.59 53.97
C GLY A 23 43.87 10.27 55.34
N GLU A 24 44.63 11.19 55.94
CA GLU A 24 45.25 11.03 57.27
C GLU A 24 44.21 11.01 58.42
N LEU A 25 43.02 11.56 58.20
CA LEU A 25 41.90 11.57 59.14
C LEU A 25 40.65 10.98 58.50
N THR A 26 39.84 10.29 59.30
CA THR A 26 38.52 9.80 58.87
C THR A 26 37.56 10.97 58.61
N VAL A 27 36.54 10.74 57.78
CA VAL A 27 35.56 11.80 57.44
C VAL A 27 34.83 12.31 58.69
N SER A 28 34.53 11.44 59.66
CA SER A 28 33.92 11.84 60.93
C SER A 28 34.85 12.76 61.76
N GLN A 29 36.15 12.50 61.76
CA GLN A 29 37.14 13.39 62.41
C GLN A 29 37.25 14.73 61.69
N LEU A 30 37.17 14.76 60.35
CA LEU A 30 37.17 16.01 59.58
C LEU A 30 35.90 16.84 59.80
N VAL A 31 34.74 16.20 59.97
CA VAL A 31 33.49 16.85 60.37
C VAL A 31 33.65 17.54 61.72
N ALA A 32 34.22 16.85 62.71
CA ALA A 32 34.47 17.40 64.04
C ALA A 32 35.49 18.55 64.00
N LYS A 33 36.58 18.40 63.23
CA LYS A 33 37.66 19.38 63.13
C LYS A 33 37.23 20.69 62.47
N HIS A 34 36.48 20.60 61.37
CA HIS A 34 36.13 21.78 60.56
C HIS A 34 34.69 22.28 60.79
N GLY A 35 33.87 21.53 61.54
CA GLY A 35 32.47 21.87 61.78
C GLY A 35 31.63 21.88 60.49
N VAL A 36 31.99 21.04 59.52
CA VAL A 36 31.35 20.92 58.20
C VAL A 36 30.68 19.56 58.07
N HIS A 37 29.47 19.52 57.52
CA HIS A 37 28.74 18.27 57.31
C HIS A 37 29.46 17.34 56.32
N GLN A 38 29.43 16.03 56.57
CA GLN A 38 30.12 15.00 55.79
C GLN A 38 29.82 15.07 54.28
N THR A 39 28.56 15.34 53.91
CA THR A 39 28.14 15.48 52.50
C THR A 39 28.90 16.58 51.77
N LEU A 40 29.19 17.70 52.44
CA LEU A 40 29.92 18.81 51.83
C LEU A 40 31.40 18.47 51.65
N ILE A 41 32.00 17.79 52.62
CA ILE A 41 33.40 17.33 52.54
C ILE A 41 33.57 16.37 51.35
N ASN A 42 32.67 15.40 51.21
CA ASN A 42 32.68 14.46 50.09
C ASN A 42 32.46 15.16 48.74
N ALA A 43 31.52 16.11 48.68
CA ALA A 43 31.25 16.88 47.47
C ALA A 43 32.47 17.73 47.04
N TRP A 44 33.13 18.41 47.99
CA TRP A 44 34.31 19.22 47.68
C TRP A 44 35.52 18.37 47.31
N LYS A 45 35.72 17.20 47.94
CA LYS A 45 36.73 16.22 47.53
C LYS A 45 36.53 15.78 46.07
N LYS A 46 35.29 15.44 45.71
CA LYS A 46 34.95 15.02 44.34
C LYS A 46 35.19 16.16 43.33
N GLN A 47 34.67 17.37 43.61
CA GLN A 47 34.89 18.54 42.76
C GLN A 47 36.37 18.88 42.57
N ALA A 48 37.18 18.76 43.63
CA ALA A 48 38.61 19.03 43.54
C ALA A 48 39.35 18.02 42.65
N ILE A 49 38.98 16.73 42.69
CA ILE A 49 39.58 15.69 41.83
C ILE A 49 39.17 15.88 40.37
N GLU A 50 37.88 16.09 40.11
CA GLU A 50 37.33 16.24 38.75
C GLU A 50 37.78 17.54 38.09
N GLY A 51 37.87 18.62 38.86
CA GLY A 51 38.32 19.93 38.37
C GLY A 51 39.83 20.09 38.26
N MET A 52 40.63 19.17 38.83
CA MET A 52 42.09 19.28 38.86
C MET A 52 42.68 19.28 37.44
N ALA A 53 42.15 18.44 36.56
CA ALA A 53 42.59 18.36 35.16
C ALA A 53 42.33 19.68 34.39
N GLY A 54 41.21 20.35 34.66
CA GLY A 54 40.83 21.61 34.01
C GLY A 54 41.65 22.84 34.43
N VAL A 55 42.36 22.77 35.57
CA VAL A 55 43.30 23.82 36.00
C VAL A 55 44.61 23.75 35.19
N PHE A 56 44.92 22.58 34.61
CA PHE A 56 46.13 22.34 33.83
C PHE A 56 45.89 22.31 32.30
N SER A 57 44.66 22.59 31.83
CA SER A 57 44.31 22.62 30.39
C SER A 57 44.18 24.06 29.85
N ASP A 58 44.82 24.35 28.71
CA ASP A 58 44.86 25.69 28.09
C ASP A 58 43.49 26.14 27.52
N LYS A 59 43.19 27.44 27.64
CA LYS A 59 41.91 28.07 27.23
C LYS A 59 41.53 27.92 25.74
N ALA A 60 42.46 27.50 24.88
CA ALA A 60 42.26 27.41 23.43
C ALA A 60 41.32 26.25 23.02
N GLU A 61 41.43 25.09 23.67
CA GLU A 61 40.65 23.89 23.31
C GLU A 61 39.15 24.06 23.56
N VAL A 62 38.77 24.88 24.55
CA VAL A 62 37.37 25.12 24.90
C VAL A 62 36.66 26.03 23.87
N ALA A 63 37.37 26.97 23.25
CA ALA A 63 36.81 27.87 22.24
C ALA A 63 36.58 27.17 20.90
N GLU A 64 37.50 26.28 20.51
CA GLU A 64 37.44 25.53 19.25
C GLU A 64 36.29 24.51 19.24
N ALA A 65 36.06 23.82 20.37
CA ALA A 65 34.92 22.93 20.54
C ALA A 65 33.57 23.66 20.44
N SER A 66 33.48 24.91 20.92
CA SER A 66 32.25 25.72 20.82
C SER A 66 31.95 26.14 19.38
N HIS A 67 32.96 26.55 18.62
CA HIS A 67 32.81 26.95 17.21
C HIS A 67 32.39 25.75 16.35
N GLN A 68 32.98 24.57 16.58
CA GLN A 68 32.63 23.36 15.85
C GLN A 68 31.17 22.94 16.07
N GLY A 69 30.67 23.03 17.31
CA GLY A 69 29.27 22.72 17.63
C GLY A 69 28.26 23.68 16.99
N GLU A 70 28.65 24.94 16.72
CA GLU A 70 27.80 25.91 16.02
C GLU A 70 27.73 25.65 14.51
N VAL A 71 28.87 25.29 13.91
CA VAL A 71 28.96 24.88 12.50
C VAL A 71 28.11 23.64 12.23
N GLU A 72 28.15 22.63 13.12
CA GLU A 72 27.33 21.42 12.99
C GLU A 72 25.83 21.73 13.03
N LYS A 73 25.40 22.65 13.90
CA LYS A 73 23.99 23.10 13.96
C LYS A 73 23.56 23.81 12.67
N LEU A 74 24.41 24.69 12.13
CA LEU A 74 24.11 25.38 10.88
C LEU A 74 24.04 24.41 9.69
N HIS A 75 24.95 23.43 9.62
CA HIS A 75 24.88 22.38 8.59
C HIS A 75 23.60 21.53 8.72
N ALA A 76 23.18 21.20 9.94
CA ALA A 76 21.92 20.49 10.16
C ALA A 76 20.71 21.31 9.70
N MET A 77 20.67 22.61 10.00
CA MET A 77 19.61 23.52 9.52
C MET A 77 19.60 23.65 8.00
N ILE A 78 20.76 23.77 7.34
CA ILE A 78 20.84 23.79 5.88
C ILE A 78 20.30 22.48 5.30
N GLY A 79 20.68 21.33 5.89
CA GLY A 79 20.17 20.03 5.48
C GLY A 79 18.64 19.94 5.58
N GLN A 80 18.07 20.39 6.69
CA GLN A 80 16.61 20.43 6.89
C GLN A 80 15.93 21.32 5.84
N LEU A 81 16.44 22.54 5.63
CA LEU A 81 15.88 23.48 4.65
C LEU A 81 15.96 22.94 3.21
N VAL A 82 17.00 22.18 2.87
CA VAL A 82 17.13 21.52 1.56
C VAL A 82 16.04 20.46 1.39
N VAL A 83 15.81 19.62 2.40
CA VAL A 83 14.76 18.59 2.37
C VAL A 83 13.37 19.21 2.23
N GLU A 84 13.06 20.23 3.04
CA GLU A 84 11.78 20.94 3.00
C GLU A 84 11.56 21.63 1.64
N ARG A 85 12.58 22.31 1.12
CA ARG A 85 12.55 22.91 -0.22
C ARG A 85 12.27 21.86 -1.30
N ASP A 86 12.93 20.71 -1.24
CA ASP A 86 12.77 19.66 -2.24
C ASP A 86 11.37 19.04 -2.22
N PHE A 87 10.79 18.89 -1.02
CA PHE A 87 9.39 18.49 -0.86
C PHE A 87 8.43 19.48 -1.57
N PHE A 88 8.59 20.79 -1.33
CA PHE A 88 7.77 21.81 -2.00
C PHE A 88 8.02 21.88 -3.50
N ALA A 89 9.28 21.77 -3.94
CA ALA A 89 9.63 21.75 -5.36
C ALA A 89 8.99 20.56 -6.10
N GLN A 90 8.92 19.40 -5.46
CA GLN A 90 8.24 18.23 -6.02
C GLN A 90 6.73 18.45 -6.15
N GLY A 91 6.10 19.08 -5.16
CA GLY A 91 4.71 19.51 -5.22
C GLY A 91 4.46 20.50 -6.35
N LEU A 92 5.30 21.54 -6.48
CA LEU A 92 5.20 22.55 -7.54
C LEU A 92 5.30 21.92 -8.93
N ARG A 93 6.23 20.97 -9.15
CA ARG A 93 6.38 20.29 -10.44
C ARG A 93 5.17 19.48 -10.88
N SER A 94 4.27 19.13 -9.96
CA SER A 94 2.98 18.50 -10.30
C SER A 94 1.95 19.48 -10.87
N MET A 95 2.15 20.79 -10.68
CA MET A 95 1.27 21.85 -11.16
C MET A 95 1.60 22.29 -12.61
N SER A 96 0.59 22.82 -13.30
CA SER A 96 0.78 23.39 -14.65
C SER A 96 1.74 24.58 -14.62
N VAL A 97 2.40 24.86 -15.75
CA VAL A 97 3.30 26.02 -15.88
C VAL A 97 2.54 27.32 -15.62
N ASP A 98 1.29 27.43 -16.07
CA ASP A 98 0.47 28.63 -15.91
C ASP A 98 0.18 28.90 -14.43
N ARG A 99 -0.23 27.87 -13.66
CA ARG A 99 -0.43 27.98 -12.21
C ARG A 99 0.86 28.35 -11.47
N ARG A 100 2.01 27.89 -11.96
CA ARG A 100 3.30 28.25 -11.37
C ARG A 100 3.76 29.67 -11.73
N ARG A 101 3.31 30.22 -12.86
CA ARG A 101 3.52 31.63 -13.19
C ARG A 101 2.75 32.54 -12.24
N GLU A 102 1.53 32.15 -11.85
CA GLU A 102 0.70 32.89 -10.89
C GLU A 102 1.35 33.02 -9.50
N LEU A 103 2.31 32.14 -9.17
CA LEU A 103 3.04 32.17 -7.89
C LEU A 103 4.25 33.13 -7.90
N ILE A 104 4.54 33.79 -9.02
CA ILE A 104 5.61 34.78 -9.11
C ILE A 104 5.05 36.14 -8.70
N GLU A 105 5.70 36.76 -7.72
CA GLU A 105 5.41 38.08 -7.20
C GLU A 105 6.47 39.08 -7.74
N PRO A 106 6.14 39.91 -8.76
CA PRO A 106 7.13 40.78 -9.40
C PRO A 106 7.76 41.81 -8.46
N GLU A 107 7.02 42.22 -7.43
CA GLU A 107 7.42 43.23 -6.45
C GLU A 107 7.98 42.62 -5.15
N HIS A 108 8.37 41.34 -5.15
CA HIS A 108 8.87 40.68 -3.95
C HIS A 108 10.16 41.34 -3.43
N PRO A 109 10.20 41.79 -2.15
CA PRO A 109 11.27 42.67 -1.65
C PRO A 109 12.65 42.01 -1.53
N GLN A 110 12.71 40.68 -1.44
CA GLN A 110 13.97 39.94 -1.20
C GLN A 110 14.38 38.98 -2.33
N LEU A 111 13.51 38.73 -3.32
CA LEU A 111 13.74 37.67 -4.32
C LEU A 111 13.55 38.23 -5.73
N SER A 112 14.60 38.14 -6.54
CA SER A 112 14.50 38.51 -7.95
C SER A 112 13.54 37.59 -8.71
N ILE A 113 12.92 38.08 -9.79
CA ILE A 113 12.07 37.27 -10.69
C ILE A 113 12.81 36.01 -11.17
N THR A 114 14.11 36.11 -11.46
CA THR A 114 14.94 34.96 -11.83
C THR A 114 14.96 33.91 -10.73
N ARG A 115 15.18 34.32 -9.48
CA ARG A 115 15.21 33.40 -8.34
C ARG A 115 13.83 32.78 -8.07
N GLN A 116 12.77 33.57 -8.20
CA GLN A 116 11.40 33.07 -8.08
C GLN A 116 11.08 32.04 -9.16
N CYS A 117 11.48 32.28 -10.42
CA CYS A 117 11.34 31.33 -11.52
C CYS A 117 12.05 30.00 -11.24
N GLU A 118 13.27 30.06 -10.68
CA GLU A 118 14.01 28.86 -10.24
C GLU A 118 13.26 28.10 -9.14
N LEU A 119 12.79 28.81 -8.11
CA LEU A 119 12.07 28.22 -6.98
C LEU A 119 10.77 27.53 -7.44
N VAL A 120 10.02 28.14 -8.35
CA VAL A 120 8.82 27.54 -8.94
C VAL A 120 9.12 26.62 -10.14
N SER A 121 10.39 26.37 -10.46
CA SER A 121 10.82 25.46 -11.54
C SER A 121 10.28 25.81 -12.94
N ILE A 122 10.18 27.10 -13.31
CA ILE A 122 9.84 27.54 -14.68
C ILE A 122 10.97 28.35 -15.30
N SER A 123 11.07 28.37 -16.63
CA SER A 123 12.04 29.24 -17.31
C SER A 123 11.58 30.70 -17.28
N ARG A 124 12.52 31.65 -17.15
CA ARG A 124 12.23 33.08 -17.24
C ARG A 124 11.54 33.45 -18.57
N SER A 125 11.91 32.79 -19.67
CA SER A 125 11.27 32.95 -20.98
C SER A 125 9.80 32.49 -21.00
N SER A 126 9.45 31.50 -20.17
CA SER A 126 8.07 31.08 -20.01
C SER A 126 7.27 32.18 -19.30
N TYR A 127 7.80 32.80 -18.25
CA TYR A 127 7.09 33.87 -17.54
C TYR A 127 6.68 35.04 -18.44
N TYR A 128 7.59 35.55 -19.27
CA TYR A 128 7.30 36.67 -20.19
C TYR A 128 6.61 36.25 -21.51
N GLY A 129 6.56 34.95 -21.82
CA GLY A 129 5.93 34.47 -23.04
C GLY A 129 4.40 34.45 -22.94
N PRO A 130 3.66 34.81 -24.01
CA PRO A 130 2.21 34.80 -23.98
C PRO A 130 1.69 33.39 -23.63
N ALA A 131 0.61 33.32 -22.84
CA ALA A 131 -0.11 32.09 -22.60
C ALA A 131 -0.65 31.60 -23.95
N LYS A 132 0.04 30.64 -24.57
CA LYS A 132 -0.45 30.04 -25.82
C LYS A 132 -1.65 29.18 -25.47
N GLY A 133 -2.85 29.71 -25.79
CA GLY A 133 -4.09 28.96 -25.74
C GLY A 133 -4.01 27.69 -26.57
N GLU A 134 -4.97 26.79 -26.38
CA GLU A 134 -4.97 25.53 -27.12
C GLU A 134 -5.26 25.80 -28.61
N PRO A 135 -4.44 25.30 -29.56
CA PRO A 135 -4.66 25.52 -30.99
C PRO A 135 -6.07 25.13 -31.44
N ALA A 136 -6.65 25.82 -32.43
CA ALA A 136 -8.00 25.53 -32.94
C ALA A 136 -8.21 24.04 -33.32
N ALA A 137 -7.21 23.42 -33.94
CA ALA A 137 -7.24 21.99 -34.28
C ALA A 137 -7.29 21.04 -33.07
N ASN A 138 -6.89 21.50 -31.88
CA ASN A 138 -7.04 20.76 -30.64
C ASN A 138 -8.42 21.00 -30.02
N LEU A 139 -9.00 22.19 -30.13
CA LEU A 139 -10.36 22.47 -29.67
C LEU A 139 -11.38 21.60 -30.42
N GLU A 140 -11.26 21.47 -31.74
CA GLU A 140 -12.11 20.57 -32.53
C GLU A 140 -11.94 19.10 -32.10
N LEU A 141 -10.69 18.68 -31.87
CA LEU A 141 -10.42 17.32 -31.40
C LEU A 141 -10.96 17.09 -29.97
N MET A 142 -10.95 18.10 -29.11
CA MET A 142 -11.53 18.03 -27.77
C MET A 142 -13.05 17.87 -27.85
N ARG A 143 -13.75 18.59 -28.75
CA ARG A 143 -15.19 18.41 -28.97
C ARG A 143 -15.53 16.96 -29.35
N LEU A 144 -14.81 16.40 -30.31
CA LEU A 144 -15.00 15.00 -30.76
C LEU A 144 -14.69 13.97 -29.66
N ILE A 145 -13.67 14.23 -28.84
CA ILE A 145 -13.36 13.39 -27.68
C ILE A 145 -14.50 13.46 -26.66
N ASP A 146 -15.04 14.64 -26.40
CA ASP A 146 -16.11 14.85 -25.41
C ASP A 146 -17.41 14.15 -25.82
N GLU A 147 -17.85 14.37 -27.06
CA GLU A 147 -19.03 13.71 -27.64
C GLU A 147 -18.90 12.20 -27.56
N GLN A 148 -17.76 11.64 -27.97
CA GLN A 148 -17.53 10.21 -27.90
C GLN A 148 -17.43 9.71 -26.45
N PHE A 149 -16.88 10.51 -25.54
CA PHE A 149 -16.72 10.12 -24.14
C PHE A 149 -18.06 10.05 -23.41
N LEU A 150 -19.04 10.89 -23.77
CA LEU A 150 -20.41 10.80 -23.24
C LEU A 150 -21.06 9.45 -23.56
N GLU A 151 -20.84 8.93 -24.77
CA GLU A 151 -21.36 7.61 -25.16
C GLU A 151 -20.53 6.45 -24.58
N THR A 152 -19.22 6.67 -24.41
CA THR A 152 -18.27 5.62 -24.05
C THR A 152 -17.33 6.05 -22.91
N PRO A 153 -17.85 6.29 -21.70
CA PRO A 153 -17.05 6.81 -20.58
C PRO A 153 -15.92 5.86 -20.16
N TRP A 154 -15.93 4.58 -20.57
CA TRP A 154 -14.84 3.61 -20.35
C TRP A 154 -13.69 3.70 -21.37
N TYR A 155 -13.80 4.54 -22.42
CA TYR A 155 -12.74 4.70 -23.40
C TYR A 155 -11.55 5.50 -22.85
N GLY A 156 -10.50 4.78 -22.47
CA GLY A 156 -9.19 5.39 -22.26
C GLY A 156 -8.55 5.89 -23.56
N SER A 157 -7.47 6.67 -23.43
CA SER A 157 -6.73 7.26 -24.57
C SER A 157 -6.43 6.28 -25.72
N ARG A 158 -6.21 4.99 -25.46
CA ARG A 158 -5.99 3.97 -26.50
C ARG A 158 -7.25 3.73 -27.34
N GLN A 159 -8.40 3.46 -26.72
CA GLN A 159 -9.63 3.16 -27.44
C GLN A 159 -10.20 4.41 -28.10
N MET A 160 -10.15 5.55 -27.40
CA MET A 160 -10.52 6.84 -27.98
C MET A 160 -9.71 7.15 -29.26
N THR A 161 -8.39 6.90 -29.24
CA THR A 161 -7.54 7.07 -30.45
C THR A 161 -7.96 6.13 -31.59
N ARG A 162 -8.28 4.87 -31.30
CA ARG A 162 -8.72 3.91 -32.33
C ARG A 162 -10.06 4.31 -32.92
N HIS A 163 -11.00 4.73 -32.09
CA HIS A 163 -12.31 5.21 -32.52
C HIS A 163 -12.15 6.40 -33.47
N LEU A 164 -11.41 7.44 -33.06
CA LEU A 164 -11.22 8.64 -33.88
C LEU A 164 -10.50 8.34 -35.20
N ARG A 165 -9.52 7.43 -35.20
CA ARG A 165 -8.88 6.97 -36.45
C ARG A 165 -9.83 6.25 -37.38
N ARG A 166 -10.74 5.42 -36.84
CA ARG A 166 -11.76 4.73 -37.63
C ARG A 166 -12.73 5.72 -38.31
N HIS A 167 -12.92 6.90 -37.72
CA HIS A 167 -13.75 7.97 -38.26
C HIS A 167 -12.94 9.00 -39.07
N GLY A 168 -11.74 8.62 -39.56
CA GLY A 168 -10.95 9.42 -40.50
C GLY A 168 -9.98 10.43 -39.88
N HIS A 169 -9.83 10.48 -38.56
CA HIS A 169 -8.91 11.42 -37.91
C HIS A 169 -7.50 10.83 -37.74
N GLU A 170 -6.51 11.40 -38.42
CA GLU A 170 -5.10 11.04 -38.26
C GLU A 170 -4.50 11.63 -36.97
N ILE A 171 -4.69 10.93 -35.85
CA ILE A 171 -4.23 11.41 -34.53
C ILE A 171 -3.29 10.44 -33.83
N ASN A 172 -2.33 10.99 -33.08
CA ASN A 172 -1.42 10.24 -32.23
C ASN A 172 -2.03 10.03 -30.83
N ARG A 173 -1.88 8.82 -30.27
CA ARG A 173 -2.29 8.49 -28.89
C ARG A 173 -1.75 9.48 -27.85
N LYS A 174 -0.51 9.97 -28.00
CA LYS A 174 0.10 10.94 -27.07
C LYS A 174 -0.71 12.24 -27.01
N ARG A 175 -1.28 12.67 -28.14
CA ARG A 175 -2.14 13.85 -28.24
C ARG A 175 -3.45 13.65 -27.49
N VAL A 176 -4.14 12.53 -27.73
CA VAL A 176 -5.38 12.18 -27.00
C VAL A 176 -5.13 12.02 -25.49
N ARG A 177 -4.03 11.36 -25.09
CA ARG A 177 -3.63 11.21 -23.69
C ARG A 177 -3.36 12.55 -22.99
N ARG A 178 -2.94 13.59 -23.73
CA ARG A 178 -2.72 14.95 -23.21
C ARG A 178 -4.03 15.73 -23.10
N LEU A 179 -4.93 15.59 -24.08
CA LEU A 179 -6.18 16.36 -24.15
C LEU A 179 -7.23 15.85 -23.16
N MET A 180 -7.41 14.53 -23.01
CA MET A 180 -8.44 13.98 -22.10
C MET A 180 -8.31 14.50 -20.64
N PRO A 181 -7.13 14.45 -19.97
CA PRO A 181 -7.01 14.99 -18.61
C PRO A 181 -7.18 16.51 -18.54
N ARG A 182 -6.81 17.25 -19.60
CA ARG A 182 -7.02 18.70 -19.69
C ARG A 182 -8.51 19.07 -19.73
N MET A 183 -9.34 18.19 -20.28
CA MET A 183 -10.80 18.32 -20.28
C MET A 183 -11.46 17.78 -19.01
N GLY A 184 -10.68 17.27 -18.05
CA GLY A 184 -11.22 16.56 -16.88
C GLY A 184 -11.76 15.16 -17.20
N LEU A 185 -11.56 14.67 -18.43
CA LEU A 185 -12.04 13.36 -18.84
C LEU A 185 -11.06 12.27 -18.40
N GLN A 186 -11.55 11.38 -17.55
CA GLN A 186 -10.85 10.17 -17.17
C GLN A 186 -11.74 8.97 -17.42
N ALA A 187 -11.22 8.00 -18.18
CA ALA A 187 -11.94 6.77 -18.42
C ALA A 187 -12.43 6.15 -17.12
N VAL A 188 -13.74 5.91 -17.06
CA VAL A 188 -14.43 5.24 -15.98
C VAL A 188 -14.23 3.75 -16.20
N TYR A 189 -13.25 3.20 -15.49
CA TYR A 189 -13.02 1.78 -15.39
C TYR A 189 -12.74 1.46 -13.92
N GLN A 190 -12.99 0.22 -13.51
CA GLN A 190 -12.58 -0.22 -12.19
C GLN A 190 -11.05 -0.12 -12.09
N ARG A 191 -10.54 0.84 -11.30
CA ARG A 191 -9.12 0.90 -10.98
C ARG A 191 -8.78 -0.39 -10.21
N PRO A 192 -7.69 -1.11 -10.56
CA PRO A 192 -7.35 -2.37 -9.91
C PRO A 192 -6.82 -2.07 -8.50
N LYS A 193 -7.75 -1.99 -7.54
CA LYS A 193 -7.52 -2.04 -6.09
C LYS A 193 -8.87 -2.32 -5.41
N THR A 194 -9.45 -3.46 -5.74
CA THR A 194 -10.68 -3.98 -5.11
C THR A 194 -10.41 -4.63 -3.75
N THR A 195 -9.15 -4.97 -3.46
CA THR A 195 -8.78 -5.69 -2.23
C THR A 195 -7.58 -5.00 -1.58
N MET A 196 -7.76 -4.57 -0.33
CA MET A 196 -6.66 -4.14 0.54
C MET A 196 -6.32 -5.27 1.50
N ARG A 197 -5.05 -5.66 1.52
CA ARG A 197 -4.53 -6.60 2.49
C ARG A 197 -4.65 -5.98 3.89
N HIS A 198 -5.09 -6.76 4.87
CA HIS A 198 -5.00 -6.33 6.27
C HIS A 198 -3.52 -6.38 6.72
N PRO A 199 -2.96 -5.30 7.29
CA PRO A 199 -1.53 -5.21 7.61
C PRO A 199 -1.02 -6.34 8.52
N GLU A 200 -1.88 -6.83 9.40
CA GLU A 200 -1.53 -7.78 10.47
C GLU A 200 -1.69 -9.26 10.07
N HIS A 201 -2.26 -9.56 8.91
CA HIS A 201 -2.51 -10.95 8.52
C HIS A 201 -1.24 -11.65 8.01
N LYS A 202 -1.04 -12.89 8.46
CA LYS A 202 0.03 -13.79 8.05
C LYS A 202 -0.04 -14.06 6.55
N ILE A 203 1.09 -13.91 5.86
CA ILE A 203 1.22 -14.29 4.44
C ILE A 203 1.60 -15.76 4.37
N TRP A 204 0.79 -16.56 3.68
CA TRP A 204 1.11 -17.96 3.41
C TRP A 204 1.97 -18.09 2.15
N PRO A 205 2.88 -19.07 2.09
CA PRO A 205 3.70 -19.30 0.91
C PRO A 205 2.83 -19.75 -0.28
N TYR A 206 3.31 -19.48 -1.49
CA TYR A 206 2.69 -19.98 -2.72
C TYR A 206 3.19 -21.41 -3.00
N LEU A 207 2.28 -22.38 -3.03
CA LEU A 207 2.60 -23.81 -3.08
C LEU A 207 2.44 -24.46 -4.46
N LEU A 208 1.88 -23.74 -5.43
CA LEU A 208 1.57 -24.30 -6.76
C LEU A 208 2.77 -24.22 -7.72
N ARG A 209 3.92 -23.69 -7.26
CA ARG A 209 5.11 -23.59 -8.09
C ARG A 209 5.64 -24.98 -8.41
N ASP A 210 5.84 -25.25 -9.69
CA ASP A 210 6.36 -26.52 -10.22
C ASP A 210 5.50 -27.75 -9.85
N LEU A 211 4.24 -27.51 -9.44
CA LEU A 211 3.29 -28.56 -9.09
C LEU A 211 2.50 -28.96 -10.34
N SER A 212 2.63 -30.22 -10.77
CA SER A 212 1.70 -30.81 -11.73
C SER A 212 0.35 -31.02 -11.03
N ILE A 213 -0.70 -30.39 -11.56
CA ILE A 213 -2.07 -30.51 -11.06
C ILE A 213 -2.86 -31.29 -12.10
N ASP A 214 -2.91 -32.61 -11.95
CA ASP A 214 -3.43 -33.55 -12.94
C ASP A 214 -4.61 -34.39 -12.44
N ARG A 215 -5.03 -34.20 -11.18
CA ARG A 215 -6.19 -34.87 -10.61
C ARG A 215 -7.14 -33.94 -9.85
N PRO A 216 -8.45 -34.29 -9.81
CA PRO A 216 -9.42 -33.69 -8.93
C PRO A 216 -8.98 -33.68 -7.47
N ASP A 217 -9.40 -32.64 -6.76
CA ASP A 217 -9.19 -32.47 -5.31
C ASP A 217 -7.72 -32.41 -4.89
N GLN A 218 -6.80 -32.20 -5.83
CA GLN A 218 -5.43 -31.86 -5.48
C GLN A 218 -5.31 -30.40 -5.06
N VAL A 219 -5.93 -29.50 -5.83
CA VAL A 219 -5.92 -28.06 -5.56
C VAL A 219 -7.31 -27.51 -5.78
N TRP A 220 -7.88 -26.88 -4.75
CA TRP A 220 -9.04 -26.03 -4.91
C TRP A 220 -8.61 -24.56 -4.90
N CYS A 221 -9.36 -23.71 -5.61
CA CYS A 221 -9.19 -22.27 -5.54
C CYS A 221 -10.51 -21.55 -5.25
N SER A 222 -10.39 -20.35 -4.71
CA SER A 222 -11.54 -19.49 -4.40
C SER A 222 -11.21 -18.02 -4.61
N ASP A 223 -12.22 -17.27 -5.04
CA ASP A 223 -12.15 -15.83 -5.31
C ASP A 223 -13.53 -15.20 -5.10
N ILE A 224 -13.58 -13.88 -4.92
CA ILE A 224 -14.81 -13.11 -4.76
C ILE A 224 -14.96 -12.17 -5.96
N THR A 225 -16.13 -12.22 -6.60
CA THR A 225 -16.51 -11.22 -7.61
C THR A 225 -17.71 -10.39 -7.15
N TYR A 226 -17.71 -9.14 -7.59
CA TYR A 226 -18.90 -8.28 -7.56
C TYR A 226 -19.87 -8.69 -8.67
N LEU A 227 -21.14 -8.78 -8.30
CA LEU A 227 -22.27 -9.06 -9.17
C LEU A 227 -23.12 -7.79 -9.33
N PRO A 228 -23.08 -7.09 -10.48
CA PRO A 228 -23.94 -5.94 -10.71
C PRO A 228 -25.41 -6.37 -10.76
N MET A 229 -26.27 -5.61 -10.10
CA MET A 229 -27.73 -5.76 -10.14
C MET A 229 -28.38 -4.51 -10.73
N ARG A 230 -29.68 -4.58 -11.04
CA ARG A 230 -30.45 -3.40 -11.47
C ARG A 230 -30.36 -2.25 -10.46
N ARG A 231 -30.30 -2.58 -9.17
CA ARG A 231 -30.06 -1.63 -8.06
C ARG A 231 -28.99 -2.19 -7.14
N GLY A 232 -27.82 -1.56 -7.12
CA GLY A 232 -26.70 -1.99 -6.28
C GLY A 232 -25.96 -3.20 -6.84
N PHE A 233 -25.38 -4.01 -5.94
CA PHE A 233 -24.57 -5.18 -6.29
C PHE A 233 -24.57 -6.20 -5.15
N LEU A 234 -24.25 -7.45 -5.49
CA LEU A 234 -23.97 -8.53 -4.53
C LEU A 234 -22.52 -8.98 -4.63
N TYR A 235 -22.09 -9.75 -3.64
CA TYR A 235 -20.82 -10.47 -3.62
C TYR A 235 -21.08 -11.95 -3.88
N LEU A 236 -20.32 -12.52 -4.81
CA LEU A 236 -20.34 -13.94 -5.12
C LEU A 236 -18.96 -14.52 -4.84
N VAL A 237 -18.92 -15.61 -4.09
CA VAL A 237 -17.73 -16.46 -3.94
C VAL A 237 -18.02 -17.82 -4.60
N ALA A 238 -16.99 -18.40 -5.20
CA ALA A 238 -17.03 -19.77 -5.70
C ALA A 238 -15.77 -20.51 -5.26
N VAL A 239 -15.95 -21.78 -4.90
CA VAL A 239 -14.88 -22.75 -4.68
C VAL A 239 -14.84 -23.64 -5.92
N MET A 240 -13.68 -23.70 -6.58
CA MET A 240 -13.48 -24.43 -7.83
C MET A 240 -12.36 -25.47 -7.67
N ASP A 241 -12.57 -26.66 -8.23
CA ASP A 241 -11.51 -27.64 -8.43
C ASP A 241 -10.61 -27.22 -9.61
N TRP A 242 -9.30 -27.17 -9.38
CA TRP A 242 -8.35 -26.63 -10.35
C TRP A 242 -8.13 -27.54 -11.56
N ALA A 243 -8.15 -28.85 -11.38
CA ALA A 243 -7.89 -29.81 -12.46
C ALA A 243 -9.09 -29.90 -13.41
N SER A 244 -10.29 -30.10 -12.86
CA SER A 244 -11.52 -30.31 -13.63
C SER A 244 -12.25 -29.02 -14.00
N ARG A 245 -11.94 -27.89 -13.34
CA ARG A 245 -12.66 -26.61 -13.44
C ARG A 245 -14.06 -26.63 -12.87
N ARG A 246 -14.45 -27.70 -12.21
CA ARG A 246 -15.76 -27.85 -11.61
C ARG A 246 -15.94 -26.85 -10.48
N VAL A 247 -17.03 -26.11 -10.49
CA VAL A 247 -17.46 -25.30 -9.35
C VAL A 247 -18.07 -26.24 -8.32
N LEU A 248 -17.43 -26.36 -7.16
CA LEU A 248 -17.80 -27.29 -6.10
C LEU A 248 -18.88 -26.72 -5.18
N ALA A 249 -18.76 -25.43 -4.87
CA ALA A 249 -19.72 -24.69 -4.05
C ALA A 249 -19.64 -23.20 -4.37
N TRP A 250 -20.70 -22.46 -4.07
CA TRP A 250 -20.75 -21.02 -4.24
C TRP A 250 -21.76 -20.38 -3.29
N ARG A 251 -21.56 -19.11 -2.95
CA ARG A 251 -22.45 -18.35 -2.04
C ARG A 251 -22.61 -16.91 -2.51
N LEU A 252 -23.82 -16.39 -2.38
CA LEU A 252 -24.14 -14.97 -2.56
C LEU A 252 -24.35 -14.29 -1.22
N SER A 253 -23.76 -13.11 -1.09
CA SER A 253 -23.92 -12.21 0.05
C SER A 253 -24.18 -10.77 -0.41
N ASN A 254 -24.87 -9.98 0.40
CA ASN A 254 -25.00 -8.54 0.22
C ASN A 254 -23.87 -7.74 0.90
N THR A 255 -23.05 -8.39 1.73
CA THR A 255 -21.87 -7.81 2.40
C THR A 255 -20.61 -8.61 2.07
N MET A 256 -19.44 -7.97 2.15
CA MET A 256 -18.14 -8.62 1.93
C MET A 256 -17.57 -9.21 3.23
N ASP A 257 -18.39 -9.95 3.97
CA ASP A 257 -17.98 -10.63 5.20
C ASP A 257 -17.18 -11.91 4.91
N VAL A 258 -16.40 -12.42 5.86
CA VAL A 258 -15.69 -13.70 5.70
C VAL A 258 -16.62 -14.90 5.81
N GLU A 259 -17.74 -14.80 6.54
CA GLU A 259 -18.62 -15.94 6.83
C GLU A 259 -19.13 -16.64 5.57
N PHE A 260 -19.58 -15.90 4.56
CA PHE A 260 -20.09 -16.52 3.33
C PHE A 260 -19.00 -17.26 2.53
N CYS A 261 -17.73 -16.89 2.70
CA CYS A 261 -16.60 -17.63 2.13
C CYS A 261 -16.35 -18.93 2.91
N ILE A 262 -16.44 -18.89 4.24
CA ILE A 262 -16.33 -20.07 5.10
C ILE A 262 -17.43 -21.08 4.76
N GLU A 263 -18.69 -20.64 4.70
CA GLU A 263 -19.84 -21.49 4.35
C GLU A 263 -19.69 -22.18 2.99
N ALA A 264 -19.12 -21.48 1.99
CA ALA A 264 -18.87 -22.07 0.68
C ALA A 264 -17.81 -23.17 0.75
N VAL A 265 -16.75 -22.97 1.53
CA VAL A 265 -15.68 -23.97 1.70
C VAL A 265 -16.16 -25.16 2.52
N GLU A 266 -16.92 -24.93 3.59
CA GLU A 266 -17.53 -26.00 4.40
C GLU A 266 -18.50 -26.85 3.57
N GLU A 267 -19.33 -26.23 2.73
CA GLU A 267 -20.20 -26.99 1.82
C GLU A 267 -19.40 -27.81 0.81
N ALA A 268 -18.40 -27.22 0.17
CA ALA A 268 -17.54 -27.95 -0.76
C ALA A 268 -16.89 -29.15 -0.05
N MET A 269 -16.41 -28.95 1.19
CA MET A 269 -15.79 -30.01 1.96
C MET A 269 -16.77 -31.13 2.34
N ALA A 270 -17.98 -30.77 2.75
CA ALA A 270 -19.01 -31.73 3.13
C ALA A 270 -19.46 -32.60 1.96
N ARG A 271 -19.48 -32.06 0.73
CA ARG A 271 -19.94 -32.76 -0.47
C ARG A 271 -18.84 -33.54 -1.18
N HIS A 272 -17.61 -33.03 -1.18
CA HIS A 272 -16.54 -33.50 -2.07
C HIS A 272 -15.28 -33.98 -1.34
N GLY A 273 -15.22 -33.89 -0.01
CA GLY A 273 -14.02 -34.25 0.75
C GLY A 273 -13.09 -33.07 0.91
N ARG A 274 -11.77 -33.26 0.95
CA ARG A 274 -10.82 -32.17 1.23
C ARG A 274 -9.74 -32.13 0.17
N PRO A 275 -9.30 -30.93 -0.26
CA PRO A 275 -8.17 -30.83 -1.16
C PRO A 275 -6.84 -30.94 -0.42
N ASP A 276 -5.76 -31.27 -1.13
CA ASP A 276 -4.41 -31.20 -0.54
C ASP A 276 -3.99 -29.73 -0.29
N ILE A 277 -4.38 -28.83 -1.19
CA ILE A 277 -4.01 -27.41 -1.19
C ILE A 277 -5.24 -26.56 -1.50
N PHE A 278 -5.39 -25.46 -0.77
CA PHE A 278 -6.38 -24.43 -1.07
C PHE A 278 -5.67 -23.13 -1.44
N ASN A 279 -5.89 -22.65 -2.67
CA ASN A 279 -5.25 -21.46 -3.22
C ASN A 279 -6.21 -20.25 -3.27
N THR A 280 -5.78 -19.10 -2.78
CA THR A 280 -6.55 -17.84 -2.86
C THR A 280 -5.65 -16.66 -3.17
N ASP A 281 -6.27 -15.51 -3.47
CA ASP A 281 -5.56 -14.24 -3.43
C ASP A 281 -5.22 -13.81 -1.99
N GLN A 282 -4.57 -12.63 -1.86
CA GLN A 282 -4.22 -12.03 -0.56
C GLN A 282 -5.30 -11.07 -0.02
N GLY A 283 -6.56 -11.26 -0.41
CA GLY A 283 -7.70 -10.49 0.08
C GLY A 283 -7.88 -10.62 1.60
N SER A 284 -8.49 -9.61 2.22
CA SER A 284 -8.68 -9.56 3.68
C SER A 284 -9.52 -10.73 4.22
N GLN A 285 -10.47 -11.22 3.43
CA GLN A 285 -11.35 -12.35 3.78
C GLN A 285 -10.54 -13.65 3.86
N PHE A 286 -9.76 -13.95 2.81
CA PHE A 286 -8.97 -15.18 2.73
C PHE A 286 -7.70 -15.16 3.59
N THR A 287 -7.20 -13.97 3.92
CA THR A 287 -6.07 -13.82 4.87
C THR A 287 -6.52 -13.82 6.34
N SER A 288 -7.83 -13.81 6.61
CA SER A 288 -8.35 -13.75 7.97
C SER A 288 -7.98 -14.98 8.81
N PRO A 289 -7.80 -14.83 10.14
CA PRO A 289 -7.55 -15.96 11.03
C PRO A 289 -8.69 -16.99 11.03
N ARG A 290 -9.95 -16.56 10.86
CA ARG A 290 -11.10 -17.46 10.80
C ARG A 290 -11.05 -18.36 9.56
N PHE A 291 -10.79 -17.78 8.39
CA PHE A 291 -10.71 -18.53 7.15
C PHE A 291 -9.49 -19.47 7.12
N THR A 292 -8.30 -18.95 7.46
CA THR A 292 -7.09 -19.78 7.49
C THR A 292 -7.12 -20.83 8.61
N GLY A 293 -7.78 -20.53 9.73
CA GLY A 293 -8.04 -21.46 10.83
C GLY A 293 -8.90 -22.65 10.40
N LEU A 294 -9.96 -22.42 9.62
CA LEU A 294 -10.78 -23.49 9.04
C LEU A 294 -9.94 -24.45 8.19
N LEU A 295 -9.14 -23.92 7.27
CA LEU A 295 -8.33 -24.74 6.36
C LEU A 295 -7.27 -25.54 7.11
N THR A 296 -6.58 -24.91 8.06
CA THR A 296 -5.54 -25.58 8.85
C THR A 296 -6.11 -26.64 9.79
N ALA A 297 -7.29 -26.39 10.41
CA ALA A 297 -7.99 -27.39 11.22
C ALA A 297 -8.45 -28.61 10.39
N ALA A 298 -8.76 -28.40 9.11
CA ALA A 298 -9.09 -29.47 8.17
C ALA A 298 -7.86 -30.22 7.63
N GLY A 299 -6.63 -29.81 7.98
CA GLY A 299 -5.38 -30.39 7.48
C GLY A 299 -5.02 -29.97 6.05
N ILE A 300 -5.66 -28.92 5.52
CA ILE A 300 -5.47 -28.42 4.17
C ILE A 300 -4.30 -27.44 4.14
N ARG A 301 -3.39 -27.56 3.16
CA ARG A 301 -2.28 -26.62 3.01
C ARG A 301 -2.77 -25.32 2.37
N VAL A 302 -2.57 -24.20 3.06
CA VAL A 302 -2.95 -22.88 2.56
C VAL A 302 -1.88 -22.37 1.59
N SER A 303 -2.30 -21.99 0.39
CA SER A 303 -1.48 -21.31 -0.63
C SER A 303 -2.07 -19.94 -0.94
N MET A 304 -1.22 -18.93 -1.09
CA MET A 304 -1.66 -17.57 -1.45
C MET A 304 -0.84 -17.02 -2.61
N ASP A 305 -1.52 -16.37 -3.56
CA ASP A 305 -0.89 -15.77 -4.72
C ASP A 305 0.07 -14.63 -4.31
N GLY A 306 1.23 -14.54 -4.99
CA GLY A 306 2.17 -13.44 -4.79
C GLY A 306 1.78 -12.17 -5.56
N ARG A 307 2.24 -11.00 -5.11
CA ARG A 307 2.09 -9.75 -5.87
C ARG A 307 2.63 -9.92 -7.30
N GLY A 308 1.76 -9.75 -8.30
CA GLY A 308 2.12 -9.77 -9.73
C GLY A 308 1.99 -11.12 -10.45
N ARG A 309 1.42 -12.15 -9.82
CA ARG A 309 1.20 -13.47 -10.45
C ARG A 309 -0.25 -13.67 -10.91
N TRP A 310 -0.60 -13.04 -12.02
CA TRP A 310 -1.94 -13.08 -12.61
C TRP A 310 -2.33 -14.44 -13.21
N MET A 311 -1.37 -15.35 -13.46
CA MET A 311 -1.64 -16.64 -14.09
C MET A 311 -2.31 -17.65 -13.15
N ASP A 312 -2.32 -17.39 -11.85
CA ASP A 312 -2.75 -18.34 -10.83
C ASP A 312 -4.28 -18.21 -10.58
N ASN A 313 -4.82 -17.01 -10.43
CA ASN A 313 -6.28 -16.81 -10.45
C ASN A 313 -6.94 -16.92 -11.83
N VAL A 314 -6.20 -17.26 -12.89
CA VAL A 314 -6.69 -17.15 -14.27
C VAL A 314 -7.92 -18.03 -14.55
N PHE A 315 -8.09 -19.14 -13.83
CA PHE A 315 -9.21 -20.06 -14.05
C PHE A 315 -10.50 -19.60 -13.40
N ILE A 316 -10.42 -19.08 -12.17
CA ILE A 316 -11.58 -18.49 -11.52
C ILE A 316 -11.92 -17.12 -12.11
N GLU A 317 -10.94 -16.34 -12.55
CA GLU A 317 -11.17 -15.13 -13.36
C GLU A 317 -11.88 -15.46 -14.69
N ARG A 318 -11.51 -16.57 -15.32
CA ARG A 318 -12.18 -17.04 -16.55
C ARG A 318 -13.60 -17.52 -16.27
N LEU A 319 -13.85 -18.18 -15.13
CA LEU A 319 -15.20 -18.48 -14.67
C LEU A 319 -16.02 -17.19 -14.55
N TRP A 320 -15.51 -16.18 -13.86
CA TRP A 320 -16.21 -14.90 -13.71
C TRP A 320 -16.52 -14.22 -15.03
N ARG A 321 -15.59 -14.27 -15.98
CA ARG A 321 -15.83 -13.75 -17.32
C ARG A 321 -16.97 -14.50 -17.99
N SER A 322 -16.92 -15.83 -18.04
CA SER A 322 -18.00 -16.63 -18.65
C SER A 322 -19.34 -16.36 -17.98
N MET A 323 -19.40 -16.42 -16.65
CA MET A 323 -20.63 -16.16 -15.88
C MET A 323 -21.22 -14.78 -16.17
N LYS A 324 -20.37 -13.74 -16.16
CA LYS A 324 -20.84 -12.37 -16.39
C LYS A 324 -21.43 -12.21 -17.79
N TYR A 325 -20.78 -12.75 -18.82
CA TYR A 325 -21.25 -12.62 -20.19
C TYR A 325 -22.46 -13.52 -20.51
N GLU A 326 -22.47 -14.73 -19.98
CA GLU A 326 -23.45 -15.78 -20.35
C GLU A 326 -24.68 -15.76 -19.43
N CYS A 327 -24.59 -15.12 -18.25
CA CYS A 327 -25.70 -15.02 -17.30
C CYS A 327 -25.95 -13.56 -16.93
N VAL A 328 -25.02 -12.91 -16.22
CA VAL A 328 -25.28 -11.65 -15.51
C VAL A 328 -25.64 -10.49 -16.45
N TYR A 329 -24.94 -10.32 -17.57
CA TYR A 329 -25.20 -9.23 -18.50
C TYR A 329 -26.41 -9.47 -19.39
N LEU A 330 -26.88 -10.72 -19.48
CA LEU A 330 -28.12 -11.07 -20.19
C LEU A 330 -29.34 -10.93 -19.27
N HIS A 331 -29.16 -10.95 -17.96
CA HIS A 331 -30.22 -10.95 -16.97
C HIS A 331 -30.10 -9.72 -16.06
N ALA A 332 -30.99 -8.75 -16.23
CA ALA A 332 -31.05 -7.57 -15.37
C ALA A 332 -31.70 -7.89 -14.01
N PHE A 333 -31.02 -8.67 -13.16
CA PHE A 333 -31.55 -9.13 -11.87
C PHE A 333 -32.02 -7.98 -10.98
N GLU A 334 -33.25 -8.06 -10.48
CA GLU A 334 -33.84 -7.05 -9.60
C GLU A 334 -33.69 -7.43 -8.13
N THR A 335 -33.77 -8.73 -7.82
CA THR A 335 -33.68 -9.24 -6.44
C THR A 335 -32.56 -10.26 -6.24
N GLY A 336 -32.08 -10.39 -5.00
CA GLY A 336 -31.05 -11.37 -4.67
C GLY A 336 -31.51 -12.82 -4.85
N SER A 337 -32.81 -13.10 -4.70
CA SER A 337 -33.41 -14.41 -4.95
C SER A 337 -33.38 -14.77 -6.43
N GLU A 338 -33.70 -13.81 -7.32
CA GLU A 338 -33.58 -13.99 -8.77
C GLU A 338 -32.13 -14.23 -9.18
N ALA A 339 -31.20 -13.42 -8.66
CA ALA A 339 -29.78 -13.57 -8.91
C ALA A 339 -29.29 -14.96 -8.48
N ARG A 340 -29.70 -15.43 -7.30
CA ARG A 340 -29.37 -16.77 -6.80
C ARG A 340 -29.91 -17.86 -7.72
N ALA A 341 -31.17 -17.78 -8.13
CA ALA A 341 -31.75 -18.78 -9.03
C ALA A 341 -31.09 -18.79 -10.41
N GLY A 342 -30.81 -17.60 -10.97
CA GLY A 342 -30.16 -17.45 -12.27
C GLY A 342 -28.72 -17.95 -12.28
N ILE A 343 -27.94 -17.57 -11.27
CA ILE A 343 -26.56 -18.02 -11.10
C ILE A 343 -26.50 -19.52 -10.83
N GLY A 344 -27.40 -20.05 -10.00
CA GLY A 344 -27.49 -21.49 -9.76
C GLY A 344 -27.68 -22.28 -11.04
N ARG A 345 -28.70 -21.91 -11.85
CA ARG A 345 -28.92 -22.55 -13.16
C ARG A 345 -27.71 -22.45 -14.09
N TRP A 346 -27.04 -21.31 -14.10
CA TRP A 346 -25.85 -21.13 -14.93
C TRP A 346 -24.67 -21.98 -14.44
N ILE A 347 -24.47 -22.12 -13.12
CA ILE A 347 -23.43 -22.97 -12.55
C ILE A 347 -23.72 -24.45 -12.82
N ASP A 348 -24.98 -24.87 -12.74
CA ASP A 348 -25.39 -26.23 -13.10
C ASP A 348 -25.07 -26.51 -14.57
N TYR A 349 -25.46 -25.60 -15.47
CA TYR A 349 -25.09 -25.67 -16.90
C TYR A 349 -23.56 -25.66 -17.11
N TYR A 350 -22.83 -24.80 -16.39
CA TYR A 350 -21.38 -24.69 -16.50
C TYR A 350 -20.68 -26.01 -16.15
N ASN A 351 -21.13 -26.68 -15.09
CA ASN A 351 -20.55 -27.94 -14.65
C ASN A 351 -20.97 -29.13 -15.52
N ALA A 352 -22.26 -29.22 -15.86
CA ALA A 352 -22.84 -30.42 -16.46
C ALA A 352 -22.74 -30.43 -17.99
N ASP A 353 -22.95 -29.27 -18.64
CA ASP A 353 -23.23 -29.20 -20.08
C ASP A 353 -22.23 -28.35 -20.87
N ARG A 354 -21.53 -27.41 -20.24
CA ARG A 354 -20.64 -26.45 -20.94
C ARG A 354 -19.33 -27.15 -21.34
N PRO A 355 -19.02 -27.28 -22.64
CA PRO A 355 -17.78 -27.93 -23.07
C PRO A 355 -16.58 -27.00 -22.92
N HIS A 356 -15.45 -27.54 -22.47
CA HIS A 356 -14.24 -26.77 -22.21
C HIS A 356 -13.09 -27.21 -23.11
N SER A 357 -12.59 -26.32 -23.97
CA SER A 357 -11.46 -26.64 -24.87
C SER A 357 -10.19 -27.05 -24.11
N ALA A 358 -9.96 -26.49 -22.92
CA ALA A 358 -8.84 -26.88 -22.06
C ALA A 358 -8.95 -28.30 -21.49
N LEU A 359 -10.17 -28.88 -21.50
CA LEU A 359 -10.46 -30.24 -21.04
C LEU A 359 -10.69 -31.20 -22.23
N GLY A 360 -10.25 -30.82 -23.43
CA GLY A 360 -10.44 -31.63 -24.64
C GLY A 360 -11.91 -31.71 -25.09
N GLY A 361 -12.72 -30.70 -24.76
CA GLY A 361 -14.14 -30.65 -25.11
C GLY A 361 -15.07 -31.25 -24.07
N LYS A 362 -14.53 -31.88 -23.02
CA LYS A 362 -15.32 -32.39 -21.89
C LYS A 362 -15.92 -31.27 -21.05
N THR A 363 -16.98 -31.59 -20.33
CA THR A 363 -17.55 -30.72 -19.30
C THR A 363 -16.78 -30.85 -17.98
N PRO A 364 -16.86 -29.87 -17.08
CA PRO A 364 -16.21 -29.97 -15.78
C PRO A 364 -16.63 -31.20 -14.96
N ASP A 365 -17.90 -31.61 -15.01
CA ASP A 365 -18.37 -32.83 -14.33
C ASP A 365 -17.74 -34.10 -14.92
N GLU A 366 -17.67 -34.21 -16.26
CA GLU A 366 -17.02 -35.34 -16.94
C GLU A 366 -15.53 -35.44 -16.60
N ALA A 367 -14.83 -34.30 -16.53
CA ALA A 367 -13.42 -34.25 -16.17
C ALA A 367 -13.17 -34.62 -14.69
N TYR A 368 -14.07 -34.18 -13.81
CA TYR A 368 -14.02 -34.46 -12.38
C TYR A 368 -14.27 -35.95 -12.09
N GLN A 369 -15.28 -36.56 -12.73
CA GLN A 369 -15.61 -37.97 -12.56
C GLN A 369 -14.60 -38.90 -13.25
N GLY A 370 -14.25 -38.64 -14.51
CA GLY A 370 -13.40 -39.54 -15.30
C GLY A 370 -11.97 -39.68 -14.77
N THR A 371 -11.50 -38.71 -13.98
CA THR A 371 -10.19 -38.78 -13.32
C THR A 371 -10.30 -39.44 -11.94
N SER A 372 -11.40 -39.20 -11.21
CA SER A 372 -11.69 -39.86 -9.93
C SER A 372 -11.82 -41.38 -10.06
N ASP A 373 -12.47 -41.85 -11.13
CA ASP A 373 -12.64 -43.28 -11.38
C ASP A 373 -11.32 -43.96 -11.75
N ARG A 374 -10.44 -43.29 -12.51
CA ARG A 374 -9.09 -43.78 -12.81
C ARG A 374 -8.23 -43.96 -11.56
N ILE A 375 -8.39 -43.09 -10.57
CA ILE A 375 -7.65 -43.17 -9.30
C ILE A 375 -8.20 -44.30 -8.43
N ARG A 376 -9.54 -44.44 -8.33
CA ARG A 376 -10.16 -45.57 -7.60
C ARG A 376 -9.82 -46.93 -8.18
N LEU A 377 -9.63 -47.03 -9.50
CA LEU A 377 -9.21 -48.27 -10.17
C LEU A 377 -7.71 -48.57 -10.00
N ALA A 378 -6.90 -47.59 -9.61
CA ALA A 378 -5.45 -47.71 -9.46
C ALA A 378 -4.97 -47.82 -8.00
N ALA A 379 -5.86 -47.59 -7.02
CA ALA A 379 -5.65 -47.77 -5.59
C ALA A 379 -6.26 -49.09 -5.13
#